data_AF-A0A1I4FSY1-F1
#
_entry.id   AF-A0A1I4FSY1-F1
#
_cell.length_a   1.000
_cell.length_b   1.000
_cell.length_c   1.000
_cell.angle_alpha   90.00
_cell.angle_beta   90.00
_cell.angle_gamma   90.00
#
_symmetry.space_group_name_H-M   'P 1'
#
loop_
_entity.id
_entity.type
_entity.pdbx_description
1 polymer ?
#
loop_
_entity_poly.entity_id
_entity_poly.type
_entity_poly.pdbx_seq_one_letter_code
_entity_poly.pdbx_strand_id
1 'polypeptide(L)'
;MKIAPEHPARGAFVYVRQSTVDQLANNQESRLRQYGLADRARALGWTDVTVIDDDLGRSGSGVNRPGFERLLAAICEGRVGAVFAIEVSRLARNGRDWHTFCGIVGTLIVDEDGVYEPRHPNDRLLLGMKGTMSELELSLLRARSIAALKQKARRGELFFSVAVGYVKIGRDKIEMDPDLRVREAIGLVFARFAEMQSIRQVFLSLRAERIALPYVSYKNAGQPQILWKLPVYATVSNLLTNPVYAGAYAFGRTGSRTILDDGHKRVVRGFRKARAEWEVLLVNHHDGYLSWADYERNQRLIADNANGKGMMVRGALRKGEALLAGLLRCGHCGRRLLVGYHGTKGDIGRYSCDAVRTNPSADPCIAFGALRVDQAVGAEIVRLLQPLGVEAAVRAVAEREHAAGEKRRQVELALEQGRYEAAKARRQYDAVDPDNRLVAAELERRWNAALAAVRELEDEWRRWADSSRPP
;
A
#
# COMPACT_ATOMS: atom_id res chain seq x y z
N MET A 1 13.44 56.83 11.47
CA MET A 1 12.85 55.70 12.21
C MET A 1 11.64 55.23 11.42
N LYS A 2 11.54 53.96 11.01
CA LYS A 2 10.47 53.48 10.10
C LYS A 2 9.08 53.40 10.76
N ILE A 3 9.02 53.54 12.09
CA ILE A 3 7.77 53.56 12.85
C ILE A 3 7.42 55.03 13.11
N ALA A 4 6.46 55.55 12.35
CA ALA A 4 5.83 56.84 12.56
C ALA A 4 4.64 56.75 13.56
N PRO A 5 4.20 57.88 14.18
CA PRO A 5 3.13 57.90 15.19
C PRO A 5 1.78 57.36 14.70
N GLU A 6 1.53 57.37 13.39
CA GLU A 6 0.29 56.83 12.81
C GLU A 6 0.19 55.29 12.84
N HIS A 7 1.28 54.56 13.09
CA HIS A 7 1.22 53.09 13.15
C HIS A 7 0.86 52.57 14.55
N PRO A 8 1.41 53.08 15.67
CA PRO A 8 0.98 52.71 17.02
C PRO A 8 -0.45 53.15 17.36
N ALA A 9 -0.98 54.15 16.64
CA ALA A 9 -2.38 54.57 16.74
C ALA A 9 -3.37 53.52 16.18
N ARG A 10 -2.88 52.52 15.45
CA ARG A 10 -3.63 51.39 14.89
C ARG A 10 -3.17 50.09 15.57
N GLY A 11 -3.97 49.04 15.50
CA GLY A 11 -3.66 47.77 16.18
C GLY A 11 -2.44 47.04 15.60
N ALA A 12 -1.68 46.35 16.45
CA ALA A 12 -0.65 45.40 16.05
C ALA A 12 -1.22 43.98 16.05
N PHE A 13 -0.96 43.24 14.97
CA PHE A 13 -1.48 41.89 14.80
C PHE A 13 -0.33 40.88 14.75
N VAL A 14 -0.32 39.92 15.67
CA VAL A 14 0.66 38.83 15.72
C VAL A 14 0.06 37.60 15.08
N TYR A 15 0.62 37.13 13.97
CA TYR A 15 0.15 35.92 13.29
C TYR A 15 0.99 34.71 13.71
N VAL A 16 0.37 33.79 14.45
CA VAL A 16 0.99 32.57 14.96
C VAL A 16 0.58 31.38 14.11
N ARG A 17 1.55 30.56 13.71
CA ARG A 17 1.30 29.36 12.92
C ARG A 17 2.27 28.23 13.19
N GLN A 18 1.73 27.03 13.24
CA GLN A 18 2.47 25.76 13.16
C GLN A 18 1.83 24.84 12.12
N SER A 19 2.66 24.14 11.34
CA SER A 19 2.22 23.55 10.07
C SER A 19 1.53 22.18 10.22
N THR A 20 1.68 21.52 11.36
CA THR A 20 1.14 20.16 11.60
C THR A 20 0.79 19.96 13.07
N VAL A 21 -0.16 19.07 13.34
CA VAL A 21 -0.57 18.68 14.71
C VAL A 21 0.58 18.03 15.49
N ASP A 22 1.49 17.32 14.80
CA ASP A 22 2.70 16.75 15.41
C ASP A 22 3.67 17.84 15.90
N GLN A 23 3.80 18.94 15.16
CA GLN A 23 4.60 20.08 15.60
C GLN A 23 4.02 20.79 16.84
N LEU A 24 2.69 20.77 17.02
CA LEU A 24 2.06 21.33 18.22
C LEU A 24 2.45 20.56 19.49
N ALA A 25 2.63 19.25 19.38
CA ALA A 25 3.06 18.41 20.51
C ALA A 25 4.57 18.56 20.79
N ASN A 26 5.39 18.65 19.74
CA ASN A 26 6.84 18.44 19.84
C ASN A 26 7.69 19.72 19.75
N ASN A 27 7.15 20.86 19.27
CA ASN A 27 7.90 22.11 19.10
C ASN A 27 7.39 23.25 19.99
N GLN A 28 7.52 23.05 21.30
CA GLN A 28 7.08 24.02 22.32
C GLN A 28 7.86 25.35 22.26
N GLU A 29 9.18 25.30 22.05
CA GLU A 29 10.06 26.47 21.91
C GLU A 29 9.67 27.39 20.74
N SER A 30 9.35 26.81 19.58
CA SER A 30 8.91 27.59 18.42
C SER A 30 7.56 28.28 18.68
N ARG A 31 6.70 27.67 19.48
CA ARG A 31 5.44 28.27 19.91
C ARG A 31 5.73 29.48 20.81
N LEU A 32 6.54 29.30 21.86
CA LEU A 32 6.93 30.37 22.78
C LEU A 32 7.51 31.58 22.06
N ARG A 33 8.42 31.36 21.10
CA ARG A 33 8.99 32.47 20.29
C ARG A 33 7.94 33.24 19.48
N GLN A 34 6.97 32.56 18.90
CA GLN A 34 5.91 33.21 18.12
C GLN A 34 4.96 34.05 18.99
N TYR A 35 4.59 33.55 20.18
CA TYR A 35 3.78 34.33 21.12
C TYR A 35 4.59 35.50 21.72
N GLY A 36 5.91 35.36 21.91
CA GLY A 36 6.80 36.43 22.36
C GLY A 36 6.87 37.64 21.43
N LEU A 37 6.40 37.53 20.18
CA LEU A 37 6.26 38.68 19.28
C LEU A 37 5.23 39.70 19.78
N ALA A 38 4.27 39.29 20.62
CA ALA A 38 3.34 40.21 21.27
C ALA A 38 4.07 41.16 22.23
N ASP A 39 5.05 40.64 22.97
CA ASP A 39 5.86 41.46 23.88
C ASP A 39 6.79 42.40 23.10
N ARG A 40 7.33 41.95 21.97
CA ARG A 40 8.08 42.81 21.04
C ARG A 40 7.20 43.93 20.47
N ALA A 41 5.94 43.66 20.12
CA ALA A 41 5.01 44.68 19.65
C ALA A 41 4.77 45.76 20.72
N ARG A 42 4.57 45.35 21.98
CA ARG A 42 4.44 46.28 23.11
C ARG A 42 5.70 47.11 23.33
N ALA A 43 6.87 46.48 23.27
CA ALA A 43 8.16 47.16 23.42
C ALA A 43 8.42 48.20 22.32
N LEU A 44 7.85 48.02 21.14
CA LEU A 44 7.95 48.97 20.02
C LEU A 44 6.87 50.07 20.06
N GLY A 45 5.99 50.09 21.05
CA GLY A 45 5.06 51.18 21.33
C GLY A 45 3.59 50.91 21.01
N TRP A 46 3.20 49.70 20.61
CA TRP A 46 1.79 49.35 20.38
C TRP A 46 1.07 48.99 21.69
N THR A 47 -0.09 49.61 21.92
CA THR A 47 -0.95 49.35 23.08
C THR A 47 -2.01 48.30 22.79
N ASP A 48 -2.58 48.30 21.58
CA ASP A 48 -3.55 47.31 21.12
C ASP A 48 -2.85 46.19 20.32
N VAL A 49 -2.68 45.02 20.93
CA VAL A 49 -2.00 43.85 20.33
C VAL A 49 -2.95 42.66 20.27
N THR A 50 -3.30 42.23 19.06
CA THR A 50 -4.16 41.06 18.80
C THR A 50 -3.33 39.87 18.31
N VAL A 51 -3.49 38.71 18.94
CA VAL A 51 -2.84 37.45 18.50
C VAL A 51 -3.85 36.61 17.70
N ILE A 52 -3.43 36.17 16.51
CA ILE A 52 -4.21 35.29 15.63
C ILE A 52 -3.54 33.92 15.60
N ASP A 53 -4.19 32.91 16.16
CA ASP A 53 -3.72 31.52 16.22
C ASP A 53 -4.74 30.49 15.69
N ASP A 54 -5.76 30.92 14.96
CA ASP A 54 -6.82 30.03 14.42
C ASP A 54 -6.30 29.04 13.35
N ASP A 55 -5.08 29.24 12.86
CA ASP A 55 -4.42 28.43 11.83
C ASP A 55 -3.39 27.41 12.39
N LEU A 56 -3.38 27.17 13.70
CA LEU A 56 -2.53 26.15 14.32
C LEU A 56 -2.86 24.73 13.79
N GLY A 57 -1.81 23.99 13.42
CA GLY A 57 -1.94 22.62 12.92
C GLY A 57 -2.40 22.51 11.45
N ARG A 58 -2.57 23.64 10.75
CA ARG A 58 -3.01 23.67 9.34
C ARG A 58 -1.82 23.77 8.39
N SER A 59 -1.78 22.88 7.39
CA SER A 59 -0.70 22.84 6.39
C SER A 59 -0.72 24.05 5.46
N GLY A 60 0.46 24.49 5.03
CA GLY A 60 0.62 25.63 4.12
C GLY A 60 0.11 25.40 2.71
N SER A 61 -0.25 24.18 2.32
CA SER A 61 -0.81 23.88 1.00
C SER A 61 -2.34 23.94 0.95
N GLY A 62 -3.02 24.14 2.09
CA GLY A 62 -4.49 24.22 2.15
C GLY A 62 -5.03 25.59 1.73
N VAL A 63 -6.20 25.57 1.07
CA VAL A 63 -6.92 26.76 0.57
C VAL A 63 -7.70 27.48 1.70
N ASN A 64 -7.95 26.82 2.83
CA ASN A 64 -8.88 27.30 3.85
C ASN A 64 -8.15 27.73 5.14
N ARG A 65 -7.88 29.04 5.28
CA ARG A 65 -7.09 29.64 6.38
C ARG A 65 -7.86 30.80 7.03
N PRO A 66 -8.78 30.51 7.96
CA PRO A 66 -9.66 31.52 8.54
C PRO A 66 -8.90 32.59 9.34
N GLY A 67 -7.80 32.25 10.02
CA GLY A 67 -7.01 33.22 10.77
C GLY A 67 -6.30 34.22 9.84
N PHE A 68 -5.74 33.73 8.74
CA PHE A 68 -5.14 34.59 7.71
C PHE A 68 -6.18 35.44 6.97
N GLU A 69 -7.35 34.91 6.65
CA GLU A 69 -8.45 35.67 6.04
C GLU A 69 -8.93 36.80 6.98
N ARG A 70 -9.04 36.53 8.28
CA ARG A 70 -9.37 37.53 9.30
C ARG A 70 -8.31 38.64 9.39
N LEU A 71 -7.03 38.28 9.30
CA LEU A 71 -5.93 39.24 9.24
C LEU A 71 -6.03 40.14 8.01
N LEU A 72 -6.26 39.54 6.83
CA LEU A 72 -6.37 40.27 5.57
C LEU A 72 -7.56 41.24 5.59
N ALA A 73 -8.72 40.82 6.11
CA ALA A 73 -9.87 41.69 6.29
C ALA A 73 -9.55 42.89 7.19
N ALA A 74 -8.91 42.66 8.35
CA ALA A 74 -8.52 43.74 9.26
C ALA A 74 -7.53 44.74 8.62
N ILE A 75 -6.60 44.25 7.80
CA ILE A 75 -5.68 45.10 7.02
C ILE A 75 -6.48 45.94 6.02
N CYS A 76 -7.38 45.32 5.24
CA CYS A 76 -8.20 46.05 4.25
C CYS A 76 -9.11 47.10 4.90
N GLU A 77 -9.55 46.90 6.13
CA GLU A 77 -10.34 47.86 6.92
C GLU A 77 -9.49 49.02 7.50
N GLY A 78 -8.17 49.00 7.35
CA GLY A 78 -7.29 50.07 7.83
C GLY A 78 -7.02 50.05 9.33
N ARG A 79 -7.47 49.02 10.06
CA ARG A 79 -7.32 48.90 11.52
C ARG A 79 -5.92 48.44 11.97
N VAL A 80 -5.10 47.96 11.04
CA VAL A 80 -3.80 47.33 11.33
C VAL A 80 -2.65 48.29 11.04
N GLY A 81 -1.90 48.66 12.08
CA GLY A 81 -0.69 49.48 11.99
C GLY A 81 0.56 48.65 11.69
N ALA A 82 0.64 47.43 12.24
CA ALA A 82 1.73 46.51 11.99
C ALA A 82 1.31 45.05 12.08
N VAL A 83 1.93 44.20 11.24
CA VAL A 83 1.80 42.74 11.28
C VAL A 83 3.12 42.13 11.73
N PHE A 84 3.06 41.33 12.80
CA PHE A 84 4.19 40.62 13.38
C PHE A 84 4.12 39.14 13.03
N ALA A 85 5.21 38.60 12.49
CA ALA A 85 5.35 37.18 12.22
C ALA A 85 6.81 36.74 12.30
N ILE A 86 7.07 35.55 12.83
CA ILE A 86 8.45 35.07 13.07
C ILE A 86 9.26 34.99 11.77
N GLU A 87 8.64 34.52 10.70
CA GLU A 87 9.19 34.49 9.35
C GLU A 87 8.10 34.97 8.39
N VAL A 88 8.24 36.20 7.92
CA VAL A 88 7.31 36.85 6.98
C VAL A 88 7.24 36.11 5.64
N SER A 89 8.30 35.37 5.28
CA SER A 89 8.31 34.47 4.11
C SER A 89 7.30 33.31 4.22
N ARG A 90 6.89 32.90 5.43
CA ARG A 90 5.90 31.81 5.64
C ARG A 90 4.46 32.24 5.35
N LEU A 91 4.18 33.54 5.44
CA LEU A 91 2.91 34.16 5.04
C LEU A 91 2.81 34.26 3.51
N ALA A 92 3.92 34.54 2.82
CA ALA A 92 4.00 34.74 1.38
C ALA A 92 3.77 33.48 0.50
N ARG A 93 3.83 32.28 1.08
CA ARG A 93 3.85 31.01 0.33
C ARG A 93 2.61 30.70 -0.54
N ASN A 94 1.46 31.35 -0.33
CA ASN A 94 0.21 31.07 -1.07
C ASN A 94 -0.49 32.29 -1.69
N GLY A 95 -0.01 33.51 -1.48
CA GLY A 95 -0.66 34.72 -1.98
C GLY A 95 0.40 35.65 -2.52
N ARG A 96 0.55 35.70 -3.85
CA ARG A 96 1.63 36.45 -4.52
C ARG A 96 1.65 37.94 -4.20
N ASP A 97 0.60 38.49 -3.58
CA ASP A 97 0.40 39.94 -3.48
C ASP A 97 -0.01 40.45 -2.09
N TRP A 98 0.17 39.68 -1.01
CA TRP A 98 -0.32 40.14 0.32
C TRP A 98 0.43 41.38 0.86
N HIS A 99 1.74 41.47 0.58
CA HIS A 99 2.55 42.64 0.92
C HIS A 99 2.14 43.88 0.09
N THR A 100 1.52 43.68 -1.08
CA THR A 100 0.94 44.75 -1.89
C THR A 100 -0.25 45.39 -1.18
N PHE A 101 -1.14 44.59 -0.56
CA PHE A 101 -2.24 45.13 0.26
C PHE A 101 -1.73 45.93 1.47
N CYS A 102 -0.68 45.43 2.14
CA CYS A 102 -0.04 46.16 3.23
C CYS A 102 0.57 47.50 2.77
N GLY A 103 1.15 47.54 1.56
CA GLY A 103 1.66 48.77 0.96
C GLY A 103 0.58 49.81 0.67
N ILE A 104 -0.58 49.36 0.17
CA ILE A 104 -1.72 50.24 -0.12
C ILE A 104 -2.20 50.91 1.18
N VAL A 105 -2.43 50.13 2.23
CA VAL A 105 -3.01 50.60 3.51
C VAL A 105 -1.98 51.31 4.41
N GLY A 106 -0.68 51.10 4.17
CA GLY A 106 0.39 51.65 5.00
C GLY A 106 0.60 50.88 6.30
N THR A 107 0.41 49.56 6.24
CA THR A 107 0.66 48.64 7.34
C THR A 107 2.11 48.19 7.31
N LEU A 108 2.82 48.30 8.43
CA LEU A 108 4.19 47.80 8.57
C LEU A 108 4.21 46.27 8.70
N ILE A 109 5.29 45.66 8.24
CA ILE A 109 5.54 44.23 8.42
C ILE A 109 6.78 44.08 9.30
N VAL A 110 6.70 43.27 10.34
CA VAL A 110 7.78 43.07 11.31
C VAL A 110 8.08 41.58 11.45
N ASP A 111 9.33 41.20 11.21
CA ASP A 111 9.87 39.88 11.55
C ASP A 111 10.95 39.96 12.63
N GLU A 112 11.60 38.83 12.92
CA GLU A 112 12.71 38.81 13.85
C GLU A 112 13.86 39.73 13.39
N ASP A 113 14.14 39.75 12.08
CA ASP A 113 15.28 40.45 11.47
C ASP A 113 15.06 41.97 11.33
N GLY A 114 13.82 42.46 11.22
CA GLY A 114 13.58 43.88 11.01
C GLY A 114 12.14 44.32 10.77
N VAL A 115 12.00 45.63 10.54
CA VAL A 115 10.75 46.33 10.18
C VAL A 115 10.81 46.72 8.71
N TYR A 116 9.78 46.34 7.96
CA TYR A 116 9.63 46.60 6.53
C TYR A 116 8.39 47.44 6.28
N GLU A 117 8.55 48.47 5.46
CA GLU A 117 7.49 49.30 4.96
C GLU A 117 7.24 48.97 3.48
N PRO A 118 6.15 48.25 3.13
CA PRO A 118 5.95 47.76 1.77
C PRO A 118 5.73 48.85 0.71
N ARG A 119 5.49 50.10 1.13
CA ARG A 119 5.46 51.28 0.25
C ARG A 119 6.83 51.61 -0.33
N HIS A 120 7.90 51.32 0.40
CA HIS A 120 9.25 51.56 -0.06
C HIS A 120 9.70 50.45 -1.02
N PRO A 121 10.19 50.80 -2.23
CA PRO A 121 10.62 49.81 -3.22
C PRO A 121 11.67 48.81 -2.70
N ASN A 122 12.62 49.27 -1.88
CA ASN A 122 13.69 48.43 -1.31
C ASN A 122 13.13 47.38 -0.35
N ASP A 123 12.25 47.78 0.57
CA ASP A 123 11.63 46.87 1.53
C ASP A 123 10.70 45.87 0.83
N ARG A 124 9.96 46.32 -0.20
CA ARG A 124 9.15 45.45 -1.04
C ARG A 124 9.98 44.40 -1.78
N LEU A 125 11.12 44.80 -2.34
CA LEU A 125 12.06 43.89 -2.99
C LEU A 125 12.60 42.86 -2.01
N LEU A 126 13.02 43.28 -0.81
CA LEU A 126 13.51 42.40 0.25
C LEU A 126 12.45 41.38 0.68
N LEU A 127 11.20 41.81 0.86
CA LEU A 127 10.07 40.93 1.19
C LEU A 127 9.82 39.88 0.09
N GLY A 128 9.87 40.28 -1.18
CA GLY A 128 9.76 39.38 -2.32
C GLY A 128 10.93 38.38 -2.41
N MET A 129 12.16 38.86 -2.19
CA MET A 129 13.36 38.03 -2.14
C MET A 129 13.33 37.02 -0.98
N LYS A 130 12.90 37.42 0.23
CA LYS A 130 12.71 36.51 1.36
C LYS A 130 11.68 35.42 1.05
N GLY A 131 10.57 35.79 0.41
CA GLY A 131 9.55 34.83 -0.02
C GLY A 131 10.09 33.78 -1.00
N THR A 132 10.76 34.23 -2.06
CA THR A 132 11.37 33.34 -3.08
C THR A 132 12.51 32.48 -2.50
N MET A 133 13.34 33.03 -1.61
CA MET A 133 14.39 32.29 -0.91
C MET A 133 13.81 31.14 -0.07
N SER A 134 12.77 31.39 0.72
CA SER A 134 12.14 30.33 1.52
C SER A 134 11.41 29.27 0.68
N GLU A 135 10.96 29.59 -0.53
CA GLU A 135 10.44 28.60 -1.49
C GLU A 135 11.58 27.76 -2.10
N LEU A 136 12.70 28.41 -2.44
CA LEU A 136 13.91 27.77 -2.93
C LEU A 136 14.50 26.80 -1.90
N GLU A 137 14.67 27.23 -0.64
CA GLU A 137 15.17 26.39 0.45
C GLU A 137 14.32 25.14 0.65
N LEU A 138 12.99 25.30 0.69
CA LEU A 138 12.08 24.18 0.81
C LEU A 138 12.20 23.22 -0.39
N SER A 139 12.35 23.77 -1.59
CA SER A 139 12.55 23.00 -2.82
C SER A 139 13.88 22.25 -2.82
N LEU A 140 14.96 22.88 -2.35
CA LEU A 140 16.28 22.26 -2.19
C LEU A 140 16.26 21.16 -1.13
N LEU A 141 15.64 21.39 0.03
CA LEU A 141 15.47 20.38 1.08
C LEU A 141 14.68 19.17 0.58
N ARG A 142 13.58 19.42 -0.15
CA ARG A 142 12.79 18.35 -0.79
C ARG A 142 13.61 17.60 -1.83
N ALA A 143 14.32 18.30 -2.71
CA ALA A 143 15.16 17.69 -3.74
C ALA A 143 16.26 16.81 -3.12
N ARG A 144 16.97 17.32 -2.09
CA ARG A 144 17.99 16.58 -1.35
C ARG A 144 17.41 15.37 -0.63
N SER A 145 16.25 15.51 0.02
CA SER A 145 15.56 14.40 0.68
C SER A 145 15.16 13.30 -0.30
N ILE A 146 14.59 13.67 -1.45
CA ILE A 146 14.24 12.71 -2.52
C ILE A 146 15.50 12.05 -3.07
N ALA A 147 16.57 12.81 -3.30
CA ALA A 147 17.84 12.27 -3.79
C ALA A 147 18.45 11.27 -2.79
N ALA A 148 18.47 11.60 -1.49
CA ALA A 148 18.95 10.70 -0.44
C ALA A 148 18.10 9.41 -0.36
N LEU A 149 16.78 9.53 -0.49
CA LEU A 149 15.86 8.39 -0.53
C LEU A 149 16.13 7.50 -1.74
N LYS A 150 16.32 8.08 -2.93
CA LYS A 150 16.69 7.35 -4.15
C LYS A 150 18.06 6.68 -4.02
N GLN A 151 19.04 7.33 -3.40
CA GLN A 151 20.36 6.75 -3.17
C GLN A 151 20.27 5.56 -2.21
N LYS A 152 19.49 5.68 -1.14
CA LYS A 152 19.22 4.57 -0.22
C LYS A 152 18.50 3.41 -0.92
N ALA A 153 17.55 3.70 -1.79
CA ALA A 153 16.87 2.69 -2.60
C ALA A 153 17.82 1.98 -3.57
N ARG A 154 18.74 2.72 -4.22
CA ARG A 154 19.75 2.12 -5.13
C ARG A 154 20.69 1.15 -4.43
N ARG A 155 20.94 1.35 -3.13
CA ARG A 155 21.72 0.40 -2.30
C ARG A 155 20.89 -0.79 -1.78
N GLY A 156 19.57 -0.80 -2.00
CA GLY A 156 18.67 -1.85 -1.49
C GLY A 156 18.26 -1.67 -0.02
N GLU A 157 18.61 -0.55 0.61
CA GLU A 157 18.50 -0.37 2.07
C GLU A 157 17.17 0.31 2.49
N LEU A 158 16.38 0.79 1.53
CA LEU A 158 15.17 1.56 1.82
C LEU A 158 13.95 0.65 1.94
N PHE A 159 13.39 0.57 3.16
CA PHE A 159 12.16 -0.17 3.46
C PHE A 159 11.14 0.72 4.16
N PHE A 160 9.95 0.89 3.57
CA PHE A 160 8.81 1.56 4.22
C PHE A 160 7.95 0.59 5.03
N SER A 161 7.82 -0.62 4.51
CA SER A 161 7.20 -1.77 5.17
C SER A 161 7.91 -3.03 4.71
N VAL A 162 7.81 -4.08 5.51
CA VAL A 162 8.39 -5.39 5.20
C VAL A 162 7.28 -6.31 4.71
N ALA A 163 7.57 -7.09 3.67
CA ALA A 163 6.63 -8.09 3.17
C ALA A 163 6.42 -9.19 4.22
N VAL A 164 5.22 -9.76 4.27
CA VAL A 164 4.92 -10.89 5.17
C VAL A 164 5.88 -12.05 4.87
N GLY A 165 6.40 -12.74 5.88
CA GLY A 165 7.43 -13.77 5.70
C GLY A 165 8.86 -13.25 5.77
N TYR A 166 9.04 -11.94 5.98
CA TYR A 166 10.34 -11.34 6.23
C TYR A 166 10.29 -10.46 7.47
N VAL A 167 11.43 -10.38 8.15
CA VAL A 167 11.67 -9.48 9.28
C VAL A 167 12.82 -8.55 8.95
N LYS A 168 12.77 -7.34 9.51
CA LYS A 168 13.85 -6.36 9.35
C LYS A 168 14.95 -6.66 10.37
N ILE A 169 16.16 -6.87 9.90
CA ILE A 169 17.33 -7.01 10.79
C ILE A 169 18.16 -5.72 10.71
N GLY A 170 18.33 -5.07 11.85
CA GLY A 170 18.97 -3.77 11.93
C GLY A 170 18.21 -2.68 11.18
N ARG A 171 18.92 -1.81 10.46
CA ARG A 171 18.33 -0.65 9.77
C ARG A 171 18.06 -0.87 8.29
N ASP A 172 18.76 -1.79 7.65
CA ASP A 172 18.94 -1.78 6.20
C ASP A 172 18.89 -3.17 5.53
N LYS A 173 18.60 -4.24 6.29
CA LYS A 173 18.48 -5.61 5.74
C LYS A 173 17.17 -6.27 6.12
N ILE A 174 16.77 -7.25 5.30
CA ILE A 174 15.64 -8.13 5.57
C ILE A 174 16.11 -9.58 5.49
N GLU A 175 15.57 -10.41 6.36
CA GLU A 175 15.78 -11.86 6.38
C GLU A 175 14.43 -12.57 6.48
N MET A 176 14.38 -13.85 6.14
CA MET A 176 13.16 -14.64 6.28
C MET A 176 12.69 -14.66 7.73
N ASP A 177 11.39 -14.73 7.92
CA ASP A 177 10.79 -14.83 9.25
C ASP A 177 11.33 -16.09 9.97
N PRO A 178 11.83 -15.96 11.22
CA PRO A 178 12.31 -17.12 11.98
C PRO A 178 11.20 -18.13 12.27
N ASP A 179 9.93 -17.71 12.31
CA ASP A 179 8.79 -18.59 12.53
C ASP A 179 8.64 -19.58 11.35
N LEU A 180 8.84 -20.86 11.66
CA LEU A 180 8.74 -21.95 10.68
C LEU A 180 7.33 -22.04 10.08
N ARG A 181 6.28 -21.78 10.86
CA ARG A 181 4.90 -21.82 10.36
C ARG A 181 4.67 -20.75 9.31
N VAL A 182 5.21 -19.54 9.52
CA VAL A 182 5.15 -18.45 8.54
C VAL A 182 5.88 -18.84 7.25
N ARG A 183 7.10 -19.39 7.37
CA ARG A 183 7.89 -19.84 6.22
C ARG A 183 7.20 -20.93 5.43
N GLU A 184 6.69 -21.96 6.09
CA GLU A 184 6.01 -23.07 5.42
C GLU A 184 4.68 -22.64 4.78
N ALA A 185 3.89 -21.79 5.45
CA ALA A 185 2.63 -21.31 4.89
C ALA A 185 2.85 -20.49 3.60
N ILE A 186 3.90 -19.66 3.55
CA ILE A 186 4.23 -18.90 2.34
C ILE A 186 4.85 -19.80 1.27
N GLY A 187 5.75 -20.71 1.64
CA GLY A 187 6.33 -21.69 0.73
C GLY A 187 5.27 -22.56 0.06
N LEU A 188 4.26 -22.98 0.81
CA LEU A 188 3.12 -23.75 0.30
C LEU A 188 2.38 -23.02 -0.82
N VAL A 189 2.19 -21.70 -0.74
CA VAL A 189 1.54 -20.91 -1.80
C VAL A 189 2.31 -21.03 -3.12
N PHE A 190 3.64 -20.99 -3.07
CA PHE A 190 4.48 -21.11 -4.25
C PHE A 190 4.52 -22.54 -4.79
N ALA A 191 4.58 -23.55 -3.92
CA ALA A 191 4.48 -24.96 -4.30
C ALA A 191 3.16 -25.25 -5.03
N ARG A 192 2.02 -24.84 -4.45
CA ARG A 192 0.70 -24.98 -5.08
C ARG A 192 0.57 -24.23 -6.39
N PHE A 193 1.22 -23.08 -6.53
CA PHE A 193 1.24 -22.38 -7.80
C PHE A 193 2.05 -23.11 -8.87
N ALA A 194 3.18 -23.74 -8.51
CA ALA A 194 3.96 -24.55 -9.43
C ALA A 194 3.15 -25.73 -9.99
N GLU A 195 2.30 -26.34 -9.17
CA GLU A 195 1.38 -27.43 -9.55
C GLU A 195 0.21 -26.91 -10.40
N MET A 196 -0.55 -25.94 -9.87
CA MET A 196 -1.85 -25.54 -10.42
C MET A 196 -1.77 -24.47 -11.51
N GLN A 197 -0.65 -23.76 -11.59
CA GLN A 197 -0.36 -22.71 -12.56
C GLN A 197 -1.44 -21.62 -12.65
N SER A 198 -2.25 -21.42 -11.60
CA SER A 198 -3.38 -20.48 -11.59
C SER A 198 -3.62 -19.92 -10.19
N ILE A 199 -3.54 -18.59 -10.05
CA ILE A 199 -3.76 -17.87 -8.78
C ILE A 199 -5.13 -18.23 -8.18
N ARG A 200 -6.16 -18.33 -9.03
CA ARG A 200 -7.52 -18.65 -8.59
C ARG A 200 -7.60 -20.08 -8.03
N GLN A 201 -6.94 -21.05 -8.65
CA GLN A 201 -6.98 -22.43 -8.18
C GLN A 201 -6.23 -22.58 -6.84
N VAL A 202 -5.06 -21.94 -6.72
CA VAL A 202 -4.32 -21.87 -5.45
C VAL A 202 -5.19 -21.28 -4.34
N PHE A 203 -5.86 -20.14 -4.62
CA PHE A 203 -6.77 -19.52 -3.66
C PHE A 203 -7.93 -20.44 -3.24
N LEU A 204 -8.55 -21.16 -4.19
CA LEU A 204 -9.66 -22.04 -3.90
C LEU A 204 -9.23 -23.29 -3.11
N SER A 205 -8.10 -23.90 -3.44
CA SER A 205 -7.54 -25.03 -2.69
C SER A 205 -7.25 -24.63 -1.25
N LEU A 206 -6.54 -23.51 -1.02
CA LEU A 206 -6.25 -23.02 0.32
C LEU A 206 -7.53 -22.78 1.15
N ARG A 207 -8.60 -22.23 0.55
CA ARG A 207 -9.88 -22.04 1.26
C ARG A 207 -10.64 -23.35 1.49
N ALA A 208 -10.63 -24.27 0.53
CA ALA A 208 -11.30 -25.57 0.66
C ALA A 208 -10.68 -26.38 1.80
N GLU A 209 -9.36 -26.32 1.92
CA GLU A 209 -8.59 -27.02 2.96
C GLU A 209 -8.51 -26.23 4.28
N ARG A 210 -9.09 -25.02 4.33
CA ARG A 210 -9.11 -24.08 5.47
C ARG A 210 -7.71 -23.66 5.95
N ILE A 211 -6.74 -23.63 5.06
CA ILE A 211 -5.37 -23.21 5.37
C ILE A 211 -5.33 -21.68 5.53
N ALA A 212 -4.99 -21.22 6.73
CA ALA A 212 -4.81 -19.80 7.04
C ALA A 212 -3.42 -19.32 6.60
N LEU A 213 -3.33 -18.07 6.14
CA LEU A 213 -2.07 -17.41 5.82
C LEU A 213 -1.75 -16.30 6.84
N PRO A 214 -0.45 -16.00 7.04
CA PRO A 214 -0.02 -14.91 7.91
C PRO A 214 -0.40 -13.54 7.31
N TYR A 215 -0.82 -12.63 8.18
CA TYR A 215 -1.18 -11.25 7.86
C TYR A 215 -0.58 -10.32 8.91
N VAL A 216 0.21 -9.33 8.49
CA VAL A 216 0.82 -8.37 9.40
C VAL A 216 -0.14 -7.20 9.66
N SER A 217 -0.51 -7.00 10.92
CA SER A 217 -1.32 -5.87 11.37
C SER A 217 -0.44 -4.74 11.91
N TYR A 218 -0.57 -3.55 11.33
CA TYR A 218 0.10 -2.31 11.74
C TYR A 218 -0.82 -1.36 12.53
N LYS A 219 -2.00 -1.82 12.97
CA LYS A 219 -3.03 -0.95 13.57
C LYS A 219 -2.69 -0.40 14.95
N ASN A 220 -1.78 -1.06 15.68
CA ASN A 220 -1.33 -0.61 16.99
C ASN A 220 0.07 -0.01 16.84
N ALA A 221 0.32 1.14 17.47
CA ALA A 221 1.59 1.88 17.43
C ALA A 221 2.79 1.14 18.10
N GLY A 222 2.71 -0.19 18.21
CA GLY A 222 3.75 -1.08 18.73
C GLY A 222 4.33 -1.99 17.65
N GLN A 223 4.91 -3.12 18.07
CA GLN A 223 5.49 -4.09 17.15
C GLN A 223 4.43 -4.70 16.22
N PRO A 224 4.74 -4.89 14.92
CA PRO A 224 3.83 -5.54 13.98
C PRO A 224 3.44 -6.92 14.49
N GLN A 225 2.13 -7.20 14.55
CA GLN A 225 1.62 -8.50 14.99
C GLN A 225 1.21 -9.34 13.78
N ILE A 226 1.60 -10.61 13.79
CA ILE A 226 1.20 -11.60 12.80
C ILE A 226 -0.14 -12.19 13.23
N LEU A 227 -1.14 -12.06 12.36
CA LEU A 227 -2.47 -12.65 12.52
C LEU A 227 -2.67 -13.72 11.46
N TRP A 228 -3.34 -14.82 11.82
CA TRP A 228 -3.66 -15.91 10.90
C TRP A 228 -5.08 -15.78 10.40
N LYS A 229 -5.27 -15.68 9.08
CA LYS A 229 -6.59 -15.52 8.47
C LYS A 229 -6.71 -16.36 7.21
N LEU A 230 -7.93 -16.81 6.91
CA LEU A 230 -8.20 -17.41 5.59
C LEU A 230 -7.84 -16.41 4.49
N PRO A 231 -7.12 -16.85 3.44
CA PRO A 231 -6.64 -15.95 2.41
C PRO A 231 -7.81 -15.34 1.64
N VAL A 232 -7.58 -14.13 1.14
CA VAL A 232 -8.39 -13.52 0.08
C VAL A 232 -7.60 -13.53 -1.22
N TYR A 233 -8.29 -13.47 -2.36
CA TYR A 233 -7.64 -13.53 -3.69
C TYR A 233 -6.52 -12.49 -3.84
N ALA A 234 -6.73 -11.26 -3.34
CA ALA A 234 -5.74 -10.19 -3.39
C ALA A 234 -4.44 -10.56 -2.65
N THR A 235 -4.51 -11.28 -1.52
CA THR A 235 -3.34 -11.72 -0.77
C THR A 235 -2.51 -12.71 -1.59
N VAL A 236 -3.14 -13.76 -2.13
CA VAL A 236 -2.47 -14.78 -2.96
C VAL A 236 -1.88 -14.14 -4.22
N SER A 237 -2.63 -13.25 -4.87
CA SER A 237 -2.15 -12.49 -6.04
C SER A 237 -0.94 -11.61 -5.71
N ASN A 238 -0.96 -10.92 -4.57
CA ASN A 238 0.17 -10.09 -4.14
C ASN A 238 1.41 -10.95 -3.80
N LEU A 239 1.25 -12.12 -3.16
CA LEU A 239 2.36 -13.04 -2.90
C LEU A 239 3.03 -13.46 -4.23
N LEU A 240 2.22 -13.94 -5.18
CA LEU A 240 2.73 -14.49 -6.45
C LEU A 240 3.26 -13.42 -7.42
N THR A 241 2.89 -12.15 -7.26
CA THR A 241 3.34 -11.05 -8.15
C THR A 241 4.42 -10.17 -7.53
N ASN A 242 4.72 -10.32 -6.23
CA ASN A 242 5.71 -9.48 -5.57
C ASN A 242 7.13 -10.06 -5.74
N PRO A 243 8.07 -9.33 -6.38
CA PRO A 243 9.43 -9.82 -6.64
C PRO A 243 10.26 -10.05 -5.37
N VAL A 244 9.85 -9.49 -4.22
CA VAL A 244 10.52 -9.70 -2.92
C VAL A 244 10.65 -11.19 -2.60
N TYR A 245 9.60 -11.98 -2.82
CA TYR A 245 9.65 -13.42 -2.56
C TYR A 245 10.64 -14.17 -3.46
N ALA A 246 11.08 -13.58 -4.56
CA ALA A 246 12.10 -14.12 -5.45
C ALA A 246 13.52 -13.62 -5.12
N GLY A 247 13.70 -13.06 -3.92
CA GLY A 247 14.97 -12.49 -3.46
C GLY A 247 15.32 -11.16 -4.11
N ALA A 248 14.37 -10.51 -4.80
CA ALA A 248 14.63 -9.29 -5.55
C ALA A 248 14.06 -8.03 -4.86
N TYR A 249 14.92 -7.04 -4.68
CA TYR A 249 14.53 -5.71 -4.19
C TYR A 249 14.07 -4.83 -5.35
N ALA A 250 12.90 -4.21 -5.23
CA ALA A 250 12.34 -3.36 -6.27
C ALA A 250 11.78 -2.05 -5.71
N PHE A 251 12.21 -0.92 -6.27
CA PHE A 251 11.76 0.43 -5.90
C PHE A 251 11.22 1.20 -7.11
N GLY A 252 10.27 2.12 -6.88
CA GLY A 252 9.66 2.91 -7.94
C GLY A 252 8.62 2.17 -8.79
N ARG A 253 8.05 1.07 -8.27
CA ARG A 253 7.03 0.24 -8.94
C ARG A 253 5.72 0.98 -9.24
N THR A 254 5.45 2.04 -8.49
CA THR A 254 4.29 2.91 -8.67
C THR A 254 4.72 4.36 -8.86
N GLY A 255 3.94 5.11 -9.62
CA GLY A 255 4.16 6.53 -9.87
C GLY A 255 2.94 7.38 -9.52
N SER A 256 3.12 8.69 -9.61
CA SER A 256 2.04 9.67 -9.60
C SER A 256 2.03 10.43 -10.92
N ARG A 257 0.85 10.62 -11.50
CA ARG A 257 0.64 11.46 -12.68
C ARG A 257 -0.19 12.67 -12.28
N THR A 258 0.24 13.85 -12.70
CA THR A 258 -0.59 15.05 -12.60
C THR A 258 -1.43 15.14 -13.87
N ILE A 259 -2.73 15.29 -13.69
CA ILE A 259 -3.72 15.47 -14.75
C ILE A 259 -4.40 16.83 -14.50
N LEU A 260 -4.70 17.56 -15.56
CA LEU A 260 -5.59 18.72 -15.49
C LEU A 260 -7.01 18.21 -15.70
N ASP A 261 -7.85 18.36 -14.69
CA ASP A 261 -9.25 17.96 -14.67
C ASP A 261 -10.06 19.24 -14.48
N ASP A 262 -10.82 19.65 -15.50
CA ASP A 262 -11.60 20.90 -15.52
C ASP A 262 -10.80 22.17 -15.12
N GLY A 263 -9.58 22.33 -15.66
CA GLY A 263 -8.68 23.44 -15.33
C GLY A 263 -8.01 23.34 -13.95
N HIS A 264 -8.38 22.36 -13.12
CA HIS A 264 -7.78 22.12 -11.82
C HIS A 264 -6.70 21.03 -11.85
N LYS A 265 -5.61 21.27 -11.12
CA LYS A 265 -4.53 20.30 -10.96
C LYS A 265 -4.98 19.13 -10.08
N ARG A 266 -5.14 17.94 -10.68
CA ARG A 266 -5.43 16.69 -9.98
C ARG A 266 -4.23 15.75 -10.02
N VAL A 267 -3.73 15.33 -8.86
CA VAL A 267 -2.63 14.36 -8.78
C VAL A 267 -3.19 12.97 -8.54
N VAL A 268 -3.10 12.10 -9.55
CA VAL A 268 -3.44 10.68 -9.45
C VAL A 268 -2.22 9.90 -9.00
N ARG A 269 -2.29 9.22 -7.86
CA ARG A 269 -1.20 8.43 -7.29
C ARG A 269 -1.46 6.93 -7.42
N GLY A 270 -0.40 6.14 -7.41
CA GLY A 270 -0.50 4.67 -7.34
C GLY A 270 -0.62 3.95 -8.68
N PHE A 271 -0.34 4.64 -9.79
CA PHE A 271 -0.28 3.98 -11.11
C PHE A 271 0.89 2.99 -11.15
N ARG A 272 0.62 1.73 -11.51
CA ARG A 272 1.67 0.70 -11.64
C ARG A 272 2.47 0.93 -12.92
N LYS A 273 3.79 1.02 -12.79
CA LYS A 273 4.71 1.15 -13.92
C LYS A 273 5.10 -0.21 -14.49
N ALA A 274 5.45 -0.24 -15.79
CA ALA A 274 6.06 -1.43 -16.38
C ALA A 274 7.41 -1.73 -15.70
N ARG A 275 7.85 -2.98 -15.76
CA ARG A 275 9.08 -3.42 -15.08
C ARG A 275 10.32 -2.62 -15.54
N ALA A 276 10.41 -2.30 -16.83
CA ALA A 276 11.50 -1.52 -17.40
C ALA A 276 11.57 -0.08 -16.88
N GLU A 277 10.48 0.44 -16.31
CA GLU A 277 10.39 1.79 -15.75
C GLU A 277 10.60 1.81 -14.22
N TRP A 278 10.90 0.66 -13.61
CA TRP A 278 11.23 0.59 -12.19
C TRP A 278 12.57 1.30 -11.96
N GLU A 279 12.64 2.14 -10.93
CA GLU A 279 13.84 2.95 -10.66
C GLU A 279 15.01 2.11 -10.16
N VAL A 280 14.71 1.02 -9.43
CA VAL A 280 15.71 0.07 -8.93
C VAL A 280 15.13 -1.33 -9.00
N LEU A 281 15.91 -2.28 -9.51
CA LEU A 281 15.68 -3.71 -9.43
C LEU A 281 17.02 -4.40 -9.13
N LEU A 282 17.16 -4.93 -7.92
CA LEU A 282 18.34 -5.71 -7.50
C LEU A 282 17.90 -7.16 -7.32
N VAL A 283 18.31 -8.02 -8.24
CA VAL A 283 18.09 -9.48 -8.15
C VAL A 283 19.14 -10.08 -7.20
N ASN A 284 18.78 -11.14 -6.47
CA ASN A 284 19.65 -11.79 -5.47
C ASN A 284 20.08 -10.85 -4.34
N HIS A 285 19.19 -9.98 -3.89
CA HIS A 285 19.42 -9.05 -2.79
C HIS A 285 19.32 -9.75 -1.41
N HIS A 286 18.42 -10.70 -1.27
CA HIS A 286 18.13 -11.44 -0.05
C HIS A 286 17.57 -12.82 -0.41
N ASP A 287 17.42 -13.70 0.57
CA ASP A 287 16.88 -15.04 0.32
C ASP A 287 15.40 -14.99 -0.10
N GLY A 288 15.08 -15.72 -1.18
CA GLY A 288 13.74 -15.84 -1.73
C GLY A 288 13.12 -17.20 -1.42
N TYR A 289 11.79 -17.25 -1.37
CA TYR A 289 11.02 -18.50 -1.36
C TYR A 289 11.06 -19.24 -2.70
N LEU A 290 11.43 -18.55 -3.77
CA LEU A 290 11.63 -19.10 -5.10
C LEU A 290 12.79 -18.39 -5.80
N SER A 291 13.36 -19.04 -6.82
CA SER A 291 14.40 -18.40 -7.62
C SER A 291 13.84 -17.28 -8.50
N TRP A 292 14.72 -16.36 -8.94
CA TRP A 292 14.32 -15.31 -9.88
C TRP A 292 13.77 -15.90 -11.20
N ALA A 293 14.38 -16.98 -11.69
CA ALA A 293 13.93 -17.66 -12.91
C ALA A 293 12.52 -18.23 -12.76
N ASP A 294 12.21 -18.83 -11.61
CA ASP A 294 10.87 -19.35 -11.32
C ASP A 294 9.85 -18.23 -11.20
N TYR A 295 10.23 -17.10 -10.61
CA TYR A 295 9.38 -15.93 -10.53
C TYR A 295 9.05 -15.37 -11.92
N GLU A 296 10.03 -15.28 -12.82
CA GLU A 296 9.80 -14.81 -14.19
C GLU A 296 8.88 -15.76 -14.96
N ARG A 297 9.08 -17.08 -14.82
CA ARG A 297 8.17 -18.09 -15.38
C ARG A 297 6.76 -17.93 -14.83
N ASN A 298 6.61 -17.74 -13.52
CA ASN A 298 5.33 -17.51 -12.89
C ASN A 298 4.65 -16.22 -13.39
N GLN A 299 5.39 -15.12 -13.58
CA GLN A 299 4.83 -13.90 -14.15
C GLN A 299 4.33 -14.10 -15.59
N ARG A 300 5.04 -14.88 -16.41
CA ARG A 300 4.60 -15.23 -17.77
C ARG A 300 3.30 -16.04 -17.72
N LEU A 301 3.24 -17.09 -16.90
CA LEU A 301 2.01 -17.89 -16.71
C LEU A 301 0.83 -17.03 -16.23
N ILE A 302 1.06 -16.12 -15.28
CA ILE A 302 0.01 -15.21 -14.79
C ILE A 302 -0.47 -14.28 -15.92
N ALA A 303 0.44 -13.75 -16.73
CA ALA A 303 0.10 -12.94 -17.90
C ALA A 303 -0.68 -13.75 -18.95
N ASP A 304 -0.25 -14.98 -19.21
CA ASP A 304 -0.88 -15.91 -20.16
C ASP A 304 -2.27 -16.36 -19.70
N ASN A 305 -2.53 -16.36 -18.39
CA ASN A 305 -3.83 -16.66 -17.80
C ASN A 305 -4.78 -15.46 -17.75
N ALA A 306 -4.28 -14.24 -17.95
CA ALA A 306 -5.06 -13.01 -17.86
C ALA A 306 -6.01 -12.88 -19.07
N ASN A 307 -7.18 -13.52 -18.96
CA ASN A 307 -8.29 -13.37 -19.89
C ASN A 307 -8.62 -11.87 -20.08
N GLY A 308 -8.27 -11.30 -21.23
CA GLY A 308 -8.66 -9.93 -21.61
C GLY A 308 -7.53 -8.90 -21.83
N LYS A 309 -6.24 -9.27 -21.78
CA LYS A 309 -5.12 -8.32 -22.03
C LYS A 309 -4.43 -8.42 -23.40
N GLY A 310 -4.98 -9.18 -24.35
CA GLY A 310 -4.45 -9.22 -25.72
C GLY A 310 -5.08 -10.31 -26.59
N MET A 311 -4.90 -10.19 -27.90
CA MET A 311 -5.44 -11.14 -28.91
C MET A 311 -4.74 -12.51 -28.92
N MET A 312 -3.62 -12.68 -28.21
CA MET A 312 -2.78 -13.90 -28.22
C MET A 312 -2.64 -14.61 -26.87
N VAL A 313 -3.46 -14.26 -25.88
CA VAL A 313 -3.37 -14.83 -24.53
C VAL A 313 -4.19 -16.13 -24.43
N ARG A 314 -3.60 -17.21 -23.88
CA ARG A 314 -4.23 -18.56 -23.75
C ARG A 314 -5.48 -18.51 -22.86
N GLY A 315 -5.42 -17.73 -21.79
CA GLY A 315 -6.51 -17.56 -20.82
C GLY A 315 -6.61 -18.70 -19.82
N ALA A 316 -7.11 -18.43 -18.61
CA ALA A 316 -7.26 -19.44 -17.58
C ALA A 316 -8.28 -20.54 -17.95
N LEU A 317 -7.96 -21.80 -17.63
CA LEU A 317 -8.86 -22.96 -17.73
C LEU A 317 -10.15 -22.70 -16.92
N ARG A 318 -11.31 -22.87 -17.56
CA ARG A 318 -12.65 -22.67 -16.95
C ARG A 318 -13.34 -24.01 -16.74
N LYS A 319 -14.32 -24.04 -15.84
CA LYS A 319 -15.21 -25.20 -15.71
C LYS A 319 -16.10 -25.30 -16.96
N GLY A 320 -16.09 -26.48 -17.58
CA GLY A 320 -16.96 -26.89 -18.66
C GLY A 320 -16.30 -28.01 -19.48
N GLU A 321 -17.10 -28.76 -20.23
CA GLU A 321 -16.66 -29.98 -20.92
C GLU A 321 -15.79 -29.70 -22.16
N ALA A 322 -15.66 -28.42 -22.56
CA ALA A 322 -14.93 -28.03 -23.75
C ALA A 322 -13.41 -28.12 -23.55
N LEU A 323 -12.77 -29.17 -24.09
CA LEU A 323 -11.36 -29.49 -23.89
C LEU A 323 -10.40 -28.47 -24.52
N LEU A 324 -10.82 -27.82 -25.61
CA LEU A 324 -9.97 -26.98 -26.47
C LEU A 324 -10.25 -25.48 -26.27
N ALA A 325 -10.93 -25.12 -25.18
CA ALA A 325 -11.24 -23.75 -24.82
C ALA A 325 -9.96 -22.89 -24.75
N GLY A 326 -9.78 -22.00 -25.73
CA GLY A 326 -8.63 -21.12 -25.82
C GLY A 326 -7.38 -21.65 -26.51
N LEU A 327 -7.45 -22.88 -27.03
CA LEU A 327 -6.39 -23.47 -27.85
C LEU A 327 -6.66 -23.29 -29.35
N LEU A 328 -7.94 -23.27 -29.74
CA LEU A 328 -8.32 -23.21 -31.14
C LEU A 328 -8.24 -21.81 -31.74
N ARG A 329 -7.77 -21.74 -32.99
CA ARG A 329 -7.77 -20.56 -33.85
C ARG A 329 -8.55 -20.83 -35.12
N CYS A 330 -9.18 -19.80 -35.65
CA CYS A 330 -9.88 -19.85 -36.93
C CYS A 330 -8.87 -19.94 -38.08
N GLY A 331 -9.01 -20.95 -38.96
CA GLY A 331 -8.18 -21.08 -40.16
C GLY A 331 -8.41 -20.00 -41.22
N HIS A 332 -9.55 -19.31 -41.20
CA HIS A 332 -9.87 -18.24 -42.17
C HIS A 332 -9.28 -16.88 -41.78
N CYS A 333 -9.34 -16.51 -40.50
CA CYS A 333 -8.95 -15.17 -40.04
C CYS A 333 -7.89 -15.15 -38.94
N GLY A 334 -7.39 -16.31 -38.49
CA GLY A 334 -6.35 -16.43 -37.46
C GLY A 334 -6.77 -16.06 -36.03
N ARG A 335 -8.00 -15.56 -35.85
CA ARG A 335 -8.54 -15.16 -34.54
C ARG A 335 -8.85 -16.37 -33.66
N ARG A 336 -8.76 -16.17 -32.35
CA ARG A 336 -9.10 -17.20 -31.35
C ARG A 336 -10.57 -17.60 -31.44
N LEU A 337 -10.85 -18.89 -31.27
CA LEU A 337 -12.20 -19.36 -31.02
C LEU A 337 -12.53 -19.22 -29.53
N LEU A 338 -13.69 -18.63 -29.26
CA LEU A 338 -14.29 -18.56 -27.94
C LEU A 338 -15.17 -19.79 -27.73
N VAL A 339 -15.32 -20.18 -26.48
CA VAL A 339 -16.30 -21.19 -26.09
C VAL A 339 -17.56 -20.50 -25.57
N GLY A 340 -18.70 -20.86 -26.13
CA GLY A 340 -20.03 -20.58 -25.60
C GLY A 340 -20.69 -21.89 -25.17
N TYR A 341 -21.55 -21.83 -24.16
CA TYR A 341 -22.36 -22.97 -23.73
C TYR A 341 -23.82 -22.67 -24.04
N HIS A 342 -24.48 -23.58 -24.74
CA HIS A 342 -25.87 -23.46 -25.18
C HIS A 342 -26.68 -24.68 -24.74
N GLY A 343 -27.99 -24.66 -24.98
CA GLY A 343 -28.92 -25.72 -24.58
C GLY A 343 -29.73 -25.36 -23.33
N THR A 344 -30.79 -26.14 -23.08
CA THR A 344 -31.72 -25.94 -21.95
C THR A 344 -31.06 -26.07 -20.58
N LYS A 345 -29.95 -26.81 -20.48
CA LYS A 345 -29.14 -26.96 -19.26
C LYS A 345 -27.81 -26.19 -19.30
N GLY A 346 -27.47 -25.56 -20.43
CA GLY A 346 -26.23 -24.79 -20.58
C GLY A 346 -24.95 -25.63 -20.56
N ASP A 347 -25.03 -26.88 -21.00
CA ASP A 347 -23.94 -27.88 -21.00
C ASP A 347 -23.30 -28.09 -22.38
N ILE A 348 -23.99 -27.74 -23.48
CA ILE A 348 -23.50 -27.99 -24.83
C ILE A 348 -22.48 -26.92 -25.24
N GLY A 349 -21.20 -27.30 -25.21
CA GLY A 349 -20.09 -26.46 -25.65
C GLY A 349 -20.10 -26.22 -27.17
N ARG A 350 -19.88 -24.96 -27.58
CA ARG A 350 -19.72 -24.54 -28.96
C ARG A 350 -18.51 -23.62 -29.09
N TYR A 351 -17.67 -23.87 -30.09
CA TYR A 351 -16.59 -22.97 -30.46
C TYR A 351 -17.05 -21.98 -31.52
N SER A 352 -16.82 -20.70 -31.31
CA SER A 352 -17.17 -19.63 -32.25
C SER A 352 -16.04 -18.62 -32.41
N CYS A 353 -15.84 -18.15 -33.63
CA CYS A 353 -14.83 -17.14 -33.91
C CYS A 353 -15.21 -15.77 -33.35
N ASP A 354 -14.26 -15.10 -32.69
CA ASP A 354 -14.46 -13.77 -32.06
C ASP A 354 -14.66 -12.61 -33.05
N ALA A 355 -14.66 -12.88 -34.36
CA ALA A 355 -14.81 -11.87 -35.41
C ALA A 355 -16.12 -11.06 -35.27
N VAL A 356 -17.24 -11.72 -34.96
CA VAL A 356 -18.57 -11.10 -34.86
C VAL A 356 -18.70 -10.20 -33.62
N ARG A 357 -18.03 -10.55 -32.51
CA ARG A 357 -18.09 -9.75 -31.28
C ARG A 357 -17.30 -8.45 -31.38
N THR A 358 -16.25 -8.43 -32.22
CA THR A 358 -15.44 -7.21 -32.44
C THR A 358 -16.03 -6.30 -33.53
N ASN A 359 -16.85 -6.84 -34.43
CA ASN A 359 -17.54 -6.08 -35.46
C ASN A 359 -18.93 -6.70 -35.71
N PRO A 360 -19.99 -6.21 -35.04
CA PRO A 360 -21.35 -6.79 -35.12
C PRO A 360 -21.96 -6.79 -36.52
N SER A 361 -21.39 -6.01 -37.45
CA SER A 361 -21.82 -5.88 -38.85
C SER A 361 -21.10 -6.84 -39.81
N ALA A 362 -20.16 -7.66 -39.32
CA ALA A 362 -19.42 -8.60 -40.14
C ALA A 362 -20.12 -9.97 -40.22
N ASP A 363 -20.01 -10.64 -41.37
CA ASP A 363 -20.54 -11.99 -41.54
C ASP A 363 -19.92 -12.96 -40.52
N PRO A 364 -20.72 -13.88 -39.96
CA PRO A 364 -20.22 -14.88 -39.03
C PRO A 364 -19.17 -15.77 -39.72
N CYS A 365 -17.97 -15.80 -39.16
CA CYS A 365 -16.84 -16.54 -39.72
C CYS A 365 -17.02 -18.07 -39.55
N ILE A 366 -16.42 -18.69 -38.53
CA ILE A 366 -16.59 -20.12 -38.26
C ILE A 366 -17.18 -20.34 -36.85
N ALA A 367 -18.13 -21.27 -36.75
CA ALA A 367 -18.66 -21.74 -35.47
C ALA A 367 -19.12 -23.20 -35.56
N PHE A 368 -18.69 -24.05 -34.63
CA PHE A 368 -18.99 -25.49 -34.61
C PHE A 368 -19.14 -26.04 -33.20
N GLY A 369 -19.85 -27.15 -33.05
CA GLY A 369 -20.05 -27.82 -31.76
C GLY A 369 -18.75 -28.46 -31.24
N ALA A 370 -18.53 -28.40 -29.93
CA ALA A 370 -17.29 -28.88 -29.32
C ALA A 370 -17.13 -30.41 -29.38
N LEU A 371 -18.25 -31.16 -29.30
CA LEU A 371 -18.26 -32.62 -29.11
C LEU A 371 -17.28 -33.41 -30.01
N ARG A 372 -17.39 -33.27 -31.34
CA ARG A 372 -16.61 -34.10 -32.28
C ARG A 372 -15.13 -33.75 -32.27
N VAL A 373 -14.81 -32.48 -32.12
CA VAL A 373 -13.42 -31.99 -32.16
C VAL A 373 -12.73 -32.34 -30.84
N ASP A 374 -13.41 -32.15 -29.72
CA ASP A 374 -12.91 -32.51 -28.40
C ASP A 374 -12.72 -34.03 -28.29
N GLN A 375 -13.65 -34.84 -28.81
CA GLN A 375 -13.50 -36.29 -28.81
C GLN A 375 -12.31 -36.75 -29.67
N ALA A 376 -12.13 -36.17 -30.85
CA ALA A 376 -11.01 -36.52 -31.73
C ALA A 376 -9.65 -36.18 -31.09
N VAL A 377 -9.51 -34.98 -30.53
CA VAL A 377 -8.28 -34.57 -29.85
C VAL A 377 -8.08 -35.36 -28.54
N GLY A 378 -9.14 -35.59 -27.79
CA GLY A 378 -9.10 -36.40 -26.56
C GLY A 378 -8.65 -37.83 -26.82
N ALA A 379 -9.17 -38.48 -27.86
CA ALA A 379 -8.76 -39.82 -28.26
C ALA A 379 -7.26 -39.88 -28.63
N GLU A 380 -6.77 -38.87 -29.34
CA GLU A 380 -5.36 -38.79 -29.73
C GLU A 380 -4.44 -38.56 -28.53
N ILE A 381 -4.85 -37.71 -27.57
CA ILE A 381 -4.12 -37.50 -26.31
C ILE A 381 -4.08 -38.80 -25.51
N VAL A 382 -5.21 -39.51 -25.37
CA VAL A 382 -5.27 -40.78 -24.65
C VAL A 382 -4.39 -41.83 -25.33
N ARG A 383 -4.39 -41.90 -26.66
CA ARG A 383 -3.51 -42.80 -27.43
C ARG A 383 -2.03 -42.53 -27.15
N LEU A 384 -1.63 -41.26 -27.08
CA LEU A 384 -0.25 -40.85 -26.80
C LEU A 384 0.15 -41.04 -25.32
N LEU A 385 -0.80 -40.87 -24.40
CA LEU A 385 -0.57 -40.99 -22.95
C LEU A 385 -0.83 -42.39 -22.39
N GLN A 386 -1.38 -43.31 -23.17
CA GLN A 386 -1.65 -44.70 -22.77
C GLN A 386 -0.45 -45.41 -22.11
N PRO A 387 0.81 -45.26 -22.58
CA PRO A 387 1.96 -45.87 -21.92
C PRO A 387 2.31 -45.25 -20.56
N LEU A 388 1.84 -44.03 -20.28
CA LEU A 388 2.07 -43.29 -19.03
C LEU A 388 0.91 -43.44 -18.03
N GLY A 389 -0.16 -44.14 -18.39
CA GLY A 389 -1.41 -44.17 -17.60
C GLY A 389 -1.26 -44.79 -16.21
N VAL A 390 -0.44 -45.84 -16.07
CA VAL A 390 -0.15 -46.45 -14.76
C VAL A 390 0.72 -45.53 -13.90
N GLU A 391 1.75 -44.92 -14.49
CA GLU A 391 2.58 -43.93 -13.80
C GLU A 391 1.76 -42.71 -13.36
N ALA A 392 0.82 -42.25 -14.19
CA ALA A 392 -0.07 -41.14 -13.87
C ALA A 392 -1.06 -41.49 -12.74
N ALA A 393 -1.59 -42.72 -12.71
CA ALA A 393 -2.45 -43.18 -11.62
C ALA A 393 -1.69 -43.31 -10.30
N VAL A 394 -0.48 -43.89 -10.32
CA VAL A 394 0.42 -43.96 -9.16
C VAL A 394 0.79 -42.56 -8.67
N ARG A 395 1.10 -41.65 -9.59
CA ARG A 395 1.39 -40.25 -9.28
C ARG A 395 0.20 -39.52 -8.68
N ALA A 396 -1.02 -39.75 -9.18
CA ALA A 396 -2.24 -39.15 -8.63
C ALA A 396 -2.54 -39.64 -7.20
N VAL A 397 -2.25 -40.91 -6.88
CA VAL A 397 -2.34 -41.44 -5.51
C VAL A 397 -1.28 -40.77 -4.62
N ALA A 398 -0.03 -40.69 -5.09
CA ALA A 398 1.04 -40.03 -4.35
C ALA A 398 0.77 -38.52 -4.11
N GLU A 399 0.19 -37.81 -5.10
CA GLU A 399 -0.20 -36.40 -4.97
C GLU A 399 -1.32 -36.21 -3.92
N ARG A 400 -2.26 -37.15 -3.83
CA ARG A 400 -3.32 -37.12 -2.81
C ARG A 400 -2.75 -37.35 -1.40
N GLU A 401 -1.81 -38.28 -1.25
CA GLU A 401 -1.10 -38.51 0.01
C GLU A 401 -0.25 -37.30 0.41
N HIS A 402 0.45 -36.68 -0.54
CA HIS A 402 1.25 -35.49 -0.32
C HIS A 402 0.39 -34.29 0.14
N ALA A 403 -0.74 -34.05 -0.54
CA ALA A 403 -1.68 -33.00 -0.16
C ALA A 403 -2.26 -33.22 1.25
N ALA A 404 -2.57 -34.47 1.61
CA ALA A 404 -3.01 -34.82 2.97
C ALA A 404 -1.90 -34.57 4.01
N GLY A 405 -0.64 -34.88 3.66
CA GLY A 405 0.54 -34.62 4.50
C GLY A 405 0.82 -33.12 4.71
N GLU A 406 0.67 -32.28 3.68
CA GLU A 406 0.83 -30.83 3.80
C GLU A 406 -0.20 -30.20 4.75
N LYS A 407 -1.47 -30.57 4.58
CA LYS A 407 -2.54 -30.11 5.48
C LYS A 407 -2.25 -30.53 6.92
N ARG A 408 -1.84 -31.79 7.13
CA ARG A 408 -1.44 -32.30 8.44
C ARG A 408 -0.34 -31.43 9.05
N ARG A 409 0.75 -31.21 8.31
CA ARG A 409 1.89 -30.41 8.78
C ARG A 409 1.48 -28.98 9.16
N GLN A 410 0.57 -28.35 8.42
CA GLN A 410 0.05 -27.01 8.76
C GLN A 410 -0.78 -27.00 10.05
N VAL A 411 -1.63 -28.01 10.28
CA VAL A 411 -2.39 -28.13 11.52
C VAL A 411 -1.47 -28.43 12.70
N GLU A 412 -0.45 -29.26 12.51
CA GLU A 412 0.54 -29.60 13.54
C GLU A 412 1.33 -28.37 13.99
N LEU A 413 1.89 -27.60 13.06
CA LEU A 413 2.58 -26.35 13.39
C LEU A 413 1.67 -25.31 14.03
N ALA A 414 0.40 -25.24 13.61
CA ALA A 414 -0.58 -24.37 14.26
C ALA A 414 -0.84 -24.79 15.72
N LEU A 415 -0.94 -26.09 15.98
CA LEU A 415 -1.13 -26.64 17.32
C LEU A 415 0.09 -26.42 18.22
N GLU A 416 1.31 -26.63 17.70
CA GLU A 416 2.55 -26.36 18.42
C GLU A 416 2.64 -24.89 18.84
N GLN A 417 2.37 -23.97 17.92
CA GLN A 417 2.38 -22.54 18.22
C GLN A 417 1.29 -22.17 19.23
N GLY A 418 0.07 -22.71 19.08
CA GLY A 418 -1.01 -22.49 20.04
C GLY A 418 -0.65 -22.97 21.46
N ARG A 419 -0.03 -24.14 21.58
CA ARG A 419 0.47 -24.68 22.86
C ARG A 419 1.55 -23.78 23.47
N TYR A 420 2.48 -23.29 22.65
CA TYR A 420 3.50 -22.35 23.09
C TYR A 420 2.90 -21.03 23.60
N GLU A 421 1.93 -20.45 22.88
CA GLU A 421 1.25 -19.22 23.27
C GLU A 421 0.45 -19.41 24.57
N ALA A 422 -0.27 -20.52 24.73
CA ALA A 422 -0.99 -20.84 25.96
C ALA A 422 -0.02 -20.99 27.16
N ALA A 423 1.12 -21.66 26.96
CA ALA A 423 2.15 -21.79 27.99
C ALA A 423 2.78 -20.43 28.35
N LYS A 424 2.99 -19.55 27.37
CA LYS A 424 3.48 -18.19 27.60
C LYS A 424 2.47 -17.34 28.36
N ALA A 425 1.20 -17.38 27.97
CA ALA A 425 0.12 -16.66 28.65
C ALA A 425 -0.04 -17.14 30.11
N ARG A 426 0.07 -18.45 30.35
CA ARG A 426 0.11 -19.02 31.70
C ARG A 426 1.26 -18.47 32.53
N ARG A 427 2.49 -18.49 32.00
CA ARG A 427 3.66 -17.92 32.71
C ARG A 427 3.49 -16.43 33.04
N GLN A 428 2.84 -15.67 32.16
CA GLN A 428 2.55 -14.25 32.41
C GLN A 428 1.52 -14.08 33.52
N TYR A 429 0.47 -14.91 33.55
CA TYR A 429 -0.51 -14.93 34.62
C TYR A 429 0.12 -15.35 35.96
N ASP A 430 0.91 -16.44 35.98
CA ASP A 430 1.56 -16.94 37.20
C ASP A 430 2.58 -15.94 37.78
N ALA A 431 3.11 -15.03 36.97
CA ALA A 431 4.10 -14.03 37.38
C ALA A 431 3.50 -12.69 37.85
N VAL A 432 2.19 -12.47 37.72
CA VAL A 432 1.54 -11.22 38.13
C VAL A 432 1.32 -11.21 39.64
N ASP A 433 1.57 -10.07 40.27
CA ASP A 433 1.21 -9.86 41.67
C ASP A 433 -0.33 -9.94 41.84
N PRO A 434 -0.87 -10.80 42.73
CA PRO A 434 -2.30 -10.92 42.98
C PRO A 434 -3.01 -9.61 43.37
N ASP A 435 -2.29 -8.64 43.92
CA ASP A 435 -2.84 -7.34 44.29
C ASP A 435 -3.21 -6.49 43.06
N ASN A 436 -2.62 -6.78 41.90
CA ASN A 436 -2.95 -6.13 40.61
C ASN A 436 -4.15 -6.80 39.93
N ARG A 437 -5.31 -6.81 40.61
CA ARG A 437 -6.53 -7.54 40.20
C ARG A 437 -6.97 -7.31 38.75
N LEU A 438 -6.89 -6.08 38.24
CA LEU A 438 -7.27 -5.76 36.85
C LEU A 438 -6.32 -6.38 35.83
N VAL A 439 -5.02 -6.40 36.14
CA VAL A 439 -3.99 -7.00 35.27
C VAL A 439 -4.10 -8.52 35.31
N ALA A 440 -4.30 -9.10 36.50
CA ALA A 440 -4.53 -10.53 36.67
C ALA A 440 -5.77 -11.02 35.88
N ALA A 441 -6.90 -10.30 35.98
CA ALA A 441 -8.12 -10.64 35.23
C ALA A 441 -7.92 -10.55 33.70
N GLU A 442 -7.17 -9.57 33.20
CA GLU A 442 -6.86 -9.46 31.78
C GLU A 442 -5.93 -10.58 31.30
N LEU A 443 -4.92 -10.95 32.09
CA LEU A 443 -4.01 -12.05 31.78
C LEU A 443 -4.72 -13.41 31.83
N GLU A 444 -5.62 -13.61 32.80
CA GLU A 444 -6.49 -14.79 32.88
C GLU A 444 -7.38 -14.91 31.64
N ARG A 445 -8.01 -13.81 31.22
CA ARG A 445 -8.81 -13.76 29.99
C ARG A 445 -8.00 -14.15 28.75
N ARG A 446 -6.76 -13.65 28.64
CA ARG A 446 -5.85 -14.01 27.53
C ARG A 446 -5.44 -15.48 27.58
N TRP A 447 -5.16 -16.01 28.77
CA TRP A 447 -4.83 -17.42 28.94
C TRP A 447 -6.01 -18.33 28.59
N ASN A 448 -7.22 -18.02 29.05
CA ASN A 448 -8.44 -18.74 28.71
C ASN A 448 -8.72 -18.70 27.20
N ALA A 449 -8.52 -17.56 26.54
CA ALA A 449 -8.65 -17.45 25.09
C ALA A 449 -7.62 -18.32 24.34
N ALA A 450 -6.36 -18.34 24.80
CA ALA A 450 -5.32 -19.19 24.22
C ALA A 450 -5.63 -20.69 24.42
N LEU A 451 -6.14 -21.10 25.58
CA LEU A 451 -6.57 -22.48 25.84
C LEU A 451 -7.75 -22.91 24.96
N ALA A 452 -8.73 -22.01 24.74
CA ALA A 452 -9.84 -22.27 23.84
C ALA A 452 -9.35 -22.48 22.40
N ALA A 453 -8.42 -21.64 21.92
CA ALA A 453 -7.82 -21.78 20.60
C ALA A 453 -7.04 -23.10 20.45
N VAL A 454 -6.30 -23.54 21.48
CA VAL A 454 -5.63 -24.85 21.48
C VAL A 454 -6.65 -25.99 21.37
N ARG A 455 -7.75 -25.94 22.12
CA ARG A 455 -8.81 -26.97 22.04
C ARG A 455 -9.43 -27.05 20.64
N GLU A 456 -9.72 -25.92 20.01
CA GLU A 456 -10.25 -25.90 18.64
C GLU A 456 -9.28 -26.56 17.64
N LEU A 457 -7.97 -26.29 17.78
CA LEU A 457 -6.93 -26.89 16.95
C LEU A 457 -6.75 -28.40 17.22
N GLU A 458 -6.87 -28.84 18.48
CA GLU A 458 -6.86 -30.27 18.84
C GLU A 458 -8.07 -31.01 18.27
N ASP A 459 -9.25 -30.39 18.26
CA ASP A 459 -10.45 -30.95 17.65
C ASP A 459 -10.37 -30.96 16.12
N GLU A 460 -9.72 -29.97 15.50
CA GLU A 460 -9.39 -30.02 14.07
C GLU A 460 -8.39 -31.14 13.74
N TRP A 461 -7.37 -31.32 14.56
CA TRP A 461 -6.40 -32.42 14.42
C TRP A 461 -7.07 -33.79 14.57
N ARG A 462 -7.95 -33.97 15.57
CA ARG A 462 -8.70 -35.23 15.77
C ARG A 462 -9.63 -35.53 14.59
N ARG A 463 -10.39 -34.54 14.11
CA ARG A 463 -11.25 -34.69 12.92
C ARG A 463 -10.44 -35.08 11.68
N TRP A 464 -9.23 -34.54 11.53
CA TRP A 464 -8.33 -34.99 10.48
C TRP A 464 -7.89 -36.44 10.69
N ALA A 465 -7.43 -36.81 11.89
CA ALA A 465 -6.98 -38.17 12.21
C ALA A 465 -8.08 -39.22 11.96
N ASP A 466 -9.33 -38.91 12.29
CA ASP A 466 -10.47 -39.80 12.09
C ASP A 466 -10.88 -39.91 10.62
N SER A 467 -10.78 -38.83 9.83
CA SER A 467 -11.04 -38.85 8.39
C SER A 467 -9.92 -39.48 7.55
N SER A 468 -8.75 -39.74 8.16
CA SER A 468 -7.56 -40.30 7.51
C SER A 468 -7.40 -41.81 7.73
N ARG A 469 -8.22 -42.43 8.59
CA ARG A 469 -8.23 -43.88 8.77
C ARG A 469 -8.88 -44.54 7.55
N PRO A 470 -8.21 -45.49 6.86
CA PRO A 470 -8.90 -46.31 5.88
C PRO A 470 -10.02 -47.13 6.58
N PRO A 471 -11.12 -47.43 5.86
CA PRO A 471 -12.20 -48.24 6.40
C PRO A 471 -11.76 -49.66 6.79
#